data_AF-A0A7U0RPG8-F1
#
_entry.id   AF-A0A7U0RPG8-F1
#
_cell.length_a   1.000
_cell.length_b   1.000
_cell.length_c   1.000
_cell.angle_alpha   90.00
_cell.angle_beta   90.00
_cell.angle_gamma   90.00
#
_symmetry.space_group_name_H-M   'P 1'
#
loop_
_entity.id
_entity.type
_entity.pdbx_description
1 polymer ?
#
loop_
_entity_poly.entity_id
_entity_poly.type
_entity_poly.pdbx_seq_one_letter_code
_entity_poly.pdbx_strand_id
1 'polypeptide(L)' 'LAEFSDMCHYHSTSPLSHFTQKLVCSHATENGRVTLSENKLIITEDHHRRESTLHSEQERREALMHYFQIDLDN' A
#
# COMPACT_ATOMS: atom_id res chain seq x y z
N LEU A 1 -21.31 1.42 -14.33
CA LEU A 1 -20.79 1.80 -12.99
C LEU A 1 -21.43 1.00 -11.86
N ALA A 2 -22.74 0.72 -11.90
CA ALA A 2 -23.43 -0.06 -10.85
C ALA A 2 -22.93 -1.50 -10.69
N GLU A 3 -22.48 -2.15 -11.76
CA GLU A 3 -22.02 -3.56 -11.75
C GLU A 3 -20.84 -3.84 -10.81
N PHE A 4 -20.07 -2.81 -10.43
CA PHE A 4 -18.96 -2.96 -9.49
C PHE A 4 -19.27 -2.44 -8.08
N SER A 5 -20.41 -1.76 -7.90
CA SER A 5 -20.76 -1.06 -6.66
C SER A 5 -20.77 -2.01 -5.46
N ASP A 6 -21.40 -3.17 -5.60
CA ASP A 6 -21.51 -4.15 -4.51
C ASP A 6 -20.14 -4.70 -4.11
N MET A 7 -19.25 -4.92 -5.08
CA MET A 7 -17.91 -5.43 -4.82
C MET A 7 -16.98 -4.37 -4.25
N CYS A 8 -17.08 -3.12 -4.73
CA CYS A 8 -16.42 -1.98 -4.09
C CYS A 8 -16.88 -1.82 -2.65
N HIS A 9 -18.18 -1.89 -2.38
CA HIS A 9 -18.72 -1.81 -1.02
C HIS A 9 -18.14 -2.93 -0.15
N TYR A 10 -18.22 -4.17 -0.60
CA TYR A 10 -17.64 -5.31 0.12
C TYR A 10 -16.15 -5.08 0.43
N HIS A 11 -15.35 -4.70 -0.57
CA HIS A 11 -13.91 -4.51 -0.38
C HIS A 11 -13.57 -3.36 0.57
N SER A 12 -14.38 -2.30 0.60
CA SER A 12 -14.14 -1.10 1.42
C SER A 12 -14.71 -1.18 2.84
N THR A 13 -15.74 -1.99 3.11
CA THR A 13 -16.44 -1.98 4.41
C THR A 13 -16.51 -3.34 5.10
N SER A 14 -16.45 -4.45 4.36
CA SER A 14 -16.63 -5.79 4.95
C SER A 14 -15.47 -6.15 5.87
N PRO A 15 -15.70 -6.58 7.11
CA PRO A 15 -14.63 -7.03 8.00
C PRO A 15 -13.94 -8.30 7.48
N LEU A 16 -14.50 -8.99 6.48
CA LEU A 16 -13.91 -10.15 5.82
C LEU A 16 -13.01 -9.77 4.63
N SER A 17 -12.95 -8.49 4.25
CA SER A 17 -12.09 -8.01 3.17
C SER A 17 -10.63 -7.94 3.64
N HIS A 18 -9.71 -8.38 2.79
CA HIS A 18 -8.28 -8.18 3.04
C HIS A 18 -7.92 -6.69 3.19
N PHE A 19 -8.61 -5.80 2.47
CA PHE A 19 -8.32 -4.36 2.49
C PHE A 19 -8.77 -3.65 3.78
N THR A 20 -9.72 -4.23 4.54
CA THR A 20 -10.10 -3.70 5.86
C THR A 20 -9.26 -4.30 6.99
N GLN A 21 -8.53 -5.39 6.71
CA GLN A 21 -7.72 -6.10 7.70
C GLN A 21 -6.23 -5.76 7.61
N LYS A 22 -5.75 -5.43 6.41
CA LYS A 22 -4.32 -5.23 6.13
C LYS A 22 -4.06 -3.84 5.58
N LEU A 23 -3.00 -3.23 6.08
CA LEU A 23 -2.49 -2.00 5.51
C LEU A 23 -1.69 -2.33 4.24
N VAL A 24 -2.12 -1.76 3.12
CA VAL A 24 -1.40 -1.89 1.85
C VAL A 24 -1.50 -0.59 1.04
N CYS A 25 -0.40 -0.18 0.45
CA CYS A 25 -0.33 0.90 -0.53
C CYS A 25 0.60 0.47 -1.66
N SER A 26 0.19 0.61 -2.92
CA SER A 26 0.97 0.16 -4.06
C SER A 26 0.88 1.17 -5.20
N HIS A 27 2.01 1.44 -5.83
CA HIS A 27 2.15 2.41 -6.90
C HIS A 27 3.08 1.84 -7.97
N ALA A 28 2.61 1.81 -9.22
CA ALA A 28 3.43 1.44 -10.36
C ALA A 28 4.38 2.60 -10.69
N THR A 29 5.65 2.30 -10.90
CA THR A 29 6.65 3.28 -11.35
C THR A 29 6.98 3.02 -12.82
N GLU A 30 7.71 3.93 -13.47
CA GLU A 30 8.10 3.78 -14.89
C GLU A 30 8.81 2.44 -15.14
N ASN A 31 9.66 2.00 -14.19
CA ASN A 31 10.51 0.82 -14.34
C ASN A 31 10.15 -0.31 -13.35
N GLY A 32 8.98 -0.25 -12.71
CA GLY A 32 8.60 -1.26 -11.74
C GLY A 32 7.43 -0.89 -10.84
N ARG A 33 7.60 -1.12 -9.53
CA ARG A 33 6.52 -0.97 -8.55
C ARG A 33 7.07 -0.78 -7.14
N VAL A 34 6.50 0.16 -6.41
CA VAL A 34 6.69 0.29 -4.97
C VAL A 34 5.43 -0.19 -4.26
N THR A 35 5.59 -1.01 -3.24
CA THR A 35 4.48 -1.53 -2.42
C THR A 35 4.86 -1.48 -0.95
N LEU A 36 4.04 -0.81 -0.17
CA LEU A 36 4.06 -0.87 1.28
C LEU A 36 2.98 -1.87 1.71
N SER A 37 3.34 -2.90 2.45
CA SER A 37 2.44 -3.96 2.92
C SER A 37 2.72 -4.22 4.39
N GLU A 38 1.76 -3.91 5.26
CA GLU A 38 1.89 -3.96 6.72
C GLU A 38 3.14 -3.21 7.19
N ASN A 39 4.18 -3.93 7.62
CA ASN A 39 5.46 -3.39 8.07
C ASN A 39 6.59 -3.63 7.06
N LYS A 40 6.28 -3.89 5.79
CA LYS A 40 7.27 -4.12 4.74
C LYS A 40 7.19 -3.07 3.64
N LEU A 41 8.34 -2.57 3.23
CA LEU A 41 8.51 -1.83 1.99
C LEU A 41 9.14 -2.74 0.95
N ILE A 42 8.47 -2.85 -0.19
CA ILE A 42 8.84 -3.73 -1.29
C ILE A 42 9.04 -2.84 -2.52
N ILE A 43 10.26 -2.82 -3.06
CA ILE A 43 10.62 -2.08 -4.25
C ILE A 43 11.04 -3.08 -5.31
N THR A 44 10.32 -3.09 -6.42
CA THR A 44 10.70 -3.81 -7.63
C THR A 44 11.11 -2.78 -8.68
N GLU A 45 12.33 -2.87 -9.19
CA GLU A 45 12.90 -2.01 -10.24
C GLU A 45 13.78 -2.87 -11.14
N ASP A 46 13.64 -2.74 -12.46
CA ASP A 46 14.49 -3.43 -13.45
C ASP A 46 14.63 -4.95 -13.18
N HIS A 47 13.53 -5.61 -12.82
CA HIS A 47 13.45 -7.04 -12.48
C HIS A 47 14.15 -7.44 -11.16
N HIS A 48 14.73 -6.48 -10.44
CA HIS A 48 15.27 -6.68 -9.10
C HIS A 48 14.23 -6.31 -8.05
N ARG A 49 14.07 -7.18 -7.05
CA ARG A 49 13.14 -6.99 -5.94
C ARG A 49 13.89 -6.88 -4.63
N ARG A 50 13.67 -5.79 -3.91
CA ARG A 50 14.21 -5.51 -2.57
C ARG A 50 13.06 -5.41 -1.58
N GLU A 51 13.20 -6.06 -0.43
CA GLU A 51 12.30 -5.90 0.70
C GLU A 51 13.08 -5.32 1.89
N SER A 52 12.48 -4.36 2.58
CA SER A 52 12.93 -3.90 3.89
C SER A 52 11.79 -3.94 4.89
N THR A 53 12.11 -4.28 6.14
CA THR A 53 11.18 -4.22 7.26
C THR A 53 11.20 -2.81 7.83
N LEU A 54 10.03 -2.25 8.07
CA LEU A 54 9.80 -1.00 8.78
C LEU A 54 9.54 -1.36 10.24
N HIS A 55 10.32 -0.79 11.15
CA HIS A 55 10.33 -1.16 12.56
C HIS A 55 9.47 -0.23 13.43
N SER A 56 8.92 0.84 12.85
CA SER A 56 8.11 1.80 13.58
C SER A 56 7.01 2.42 12.73
N GLU A 57 6.02 2.99 13.41
CA GLU A 57 4.98 3.82 12.79
C GLU A 57 5.58 5.03 12.06
N GLN A 58 6.65 5.62 12.61
CA GLN A 58 7.34 6.76 12.03
C GLN A 58 8.00 6.39 10.69
N GLU A 59 8.73 5.28 10.63
CA GLU A 59 9.30 4.77 9.38
C GLU A 59 8.22 4.48 8.32
N ARG A 60 7.04 4.04 8.77
CA ARG A 60 5.90 3.82 7.87
C ARG A 60 5.34 5.13 7.32
N ARG A 61 5.18 6.17 8.16
CA ARG A 61 4.75 7.51 7.73
C ARG A 61 5.74 8.11 6.74
N GLU A 62 7.03 8.00 7.03
CA GLU A 62 8.09 8.47 6.14
C GLU A 62 8.07 7.75 4.79
N ALA A 63 7.87 6.43 4.79
CA ALA A 63 7.72 5.66 3.55
C ALA A 63 6.45 6.06 2.76
N LEU A 64 5.32 6.29 3.43
CA LEU A 64 4.09 6.77 2.80
C LEU A 64 4.30 8.12 2.12
N MET A 65 4.93 9.07 2.82
CA MET A 65 5.20 10.39 2.25
C MET A 65 6.20 10.31 1.10
N HIS A 66 7.33 9.61 1.28
CA HIS A 66 8.40 9.57 0.29
C HIS A 66 7.97 8.88 -1.01
N TYR A 67 7.37 7.68 -0.93
CA TYR A 67 7.08 6.87 -2.10
C TYR A 67 5.68 7.08 -2.68
N PHE A 68 4.72 7.55 -1.87
CA PHE A 68 3.32 7.65 -2.28
C PHE A 68 2.77 9.07 -2.16
N GLN A 69 3.53 10.03 -1.62
CA GLN A 69 3.10 11.41 -1.39
C GLN A 69 1.83 11.49 -0.53
N ILE A 70 1.69 10.57 0.42
CA ILE A 70 0.59 10.52 1.38
C ILE A 70 1.11 11.00 2.73
N ASP A 71 0.59 12.13 3.18
CA ASP A 71 0.80 12.68 4.52
C ASP A 71 -0.36 12.27 5.44
N LEU A 72 -0.04 11.73 6.62
CA LEU A 72 -1.02 11.31 7.64
C LEU A 72 -1.03 12.23 8.87
N ASP A 73 -0.25 13.31 8.86
CA ASP A 73 -0.17 14.31 9.95
C ASP A 73 -0.99 15.58 9.65
N ASN A 74 -1.72 15.61 8.53
CA ASN A 74 -2.63 16.69 8.12
C ASN A 74 -4.10 16.38 8.38
#